data_AF-A0A4Y2J2A4-F1
#
_entry.id   AF-A0A4Y2J2A4-F1
#
_cell.length_a   1.000
_cell.length_b   1.000
_cell.length_c   1.000
_cell.angle_alpha   90.00
_cell.angle_beta   90.00
_cell.angle_gamma   90.00
#
_symmetry.space_group_name_H-M   'P 1'
#
loop_
_entity.id
_entity.type
_entity.pdbx_description
1 polymer ?
#
loop_
_entity_poly.entity_id
_entity_poly.type
_entity_poly.pdbx_seq_one_letter_code
_entity_poly.pdbx_strand_id
1 'polypeptide(L)'
;MLPFARKEELRVVAEEIGETATLEIKVADLREIILGSKAYKNDPESVNNFLSSIVEARKRKEEQSDNLEFVKIKLEKAKLEAQLELERISLEKAKVESVRIDPDASSASGDGNSFNCVENYIHSVRTLTLPIPKRAEG
;
A
#
# COMPACT_ATOMS: atom_id res chain seq x y z
N MET A 1 -33.83 12.32 -30.95
CA MET A 1 -32.75 11.33 -31.10
C MET A 1 -32.47 10.73 -29.74
N LEU A 2 -32.25 9.41 -29.65
CA LEU A 2 -31.87 8.76 -28.40
C LEU A 2 -30.44 9.19 -27.98
N PRO A 3 -30.19 9.43 -26.68
CA PRO A 3 -28.85 9.76 -26.17
C PRO A 3 -27.86 8.63 -26.45
N PHE A 4 -26.56 8.96 -26.37
CA PHE A 4 -25.50 7.98 -26.59
C PHE A 4 -25.47 6.97 -25.44
N ALA A 5 -26.08 5.82 -25.67
CA ALA A 5 -26.13 4.70 -24.73
C ALA A 5 -25.48 3.44 -25.30
N ARG A 6 -24.99 2.57 -24.41
CA ARG A 6 -24.34 1.29 -24.74
C ARG A 6 -25.37 0.27 -25.21
N LYS A 7 -24.91 -0.77 -25.92
CA LYS A 7 -25.77 -1.88 -26.40
C LYS A 7 -26.63 -2.47 -25.28
N GLU A 8 -26.01 -2.71 -24.13
CA GLU A 8 -26.67 -3.27 -22.95
C GLU A 8 -27.81 -2.38 -22.44
N GLU A 9 -27.60 -1.06 -22.41
CA GLU A 9 -28.57 -0.10 -21.89
C GLU A 9 -29.76 0.03 -22.82
N LEU A 10 -29.50 0.08 -24.13
CA LEU A 10 -30.56 0.04 -25.14
C LEU A 10 -31.33 -1.27 -25.09
N ARG A 11 -30.68 -2.40 -24.77
CA ARG A 11 -31.37 -3.68 -24.58
C ARG A 11 -32.32 -3.62 -23.40
N VAL A 12 -31.88 -3.10 -22.26
CA VAL A 12 -32.71 -2.93 -21.06
C VAL A 12 -33.90 -2.01 -21.36
N VAL A 13 -33.68 -0.91 -22.07
CA VAL A 13 -34.78 -0.02 -22.48
C VAL A 13 -35.76 -0.71 -23.42
N ALA A 14 -35.28 -1.44 -24.41
CA ALA A 14 -36.13 -2.20 -25.33
C ALA A 14 -36.96 -3.27 -24.59
N GLU A 15 -36.39 -3.94 -23.60
CA GLU A 15 -37.10 -4.92 -22.78
C GLU A 15 -38.17 -4.26 -21.88
N GLU A 16 -37.85 -3.12 -21.27
CA GLU A 16 -38.80 -2.35 -20.43
C GLU A 16 -40.02 -1.87 -21.22
N ILE A 17 -39.81 -1.41 -22.47
CA ILE A 17 -40.90 -0.99 -23.35
C ILE A 17 -41.68 -2.16 -23.97
N GLY A 18 -41.33 -3.41 -23.62
CA GLY A 18 -41.99 -4.62 -24.11
C GLY A 18 -41.58 -5.07 -25.51
N GLU A 19 -40.46 -4.56 -26.04
CA GLU A 19 -39.90 -4.94 -27.33
C GLU A 19 -38.89 -6.09 -27.17
N THR A 20 -38.83 -6.98 -28.17
CA THR A 20 -37.97 -8.17 -28.10
C THR A 20 -36.51 -7.80 -28.43
N ALA A 21 -35.67 -7.74 -27.41
CA ALA A 21 -34.27 -7.34 -27.55
C ALA A 21 -33.33 -8.56 -27.47
N THR A 22 -33.14 -9.28 -28.58
CA THR A 22 -32.24 -10.44 -28.62
C THR A 22 -30.76 -10.02 -28.62
N LEU A 23 -29.89 -10.90 -28.10
CA LEU A 23 -28.46 -10.63 -27.90
C LEU A 23 -27.69 -10.35 -29.20
N GLU A 24 -28.19 -10.82 -30.34
CA GLU A 24 -27.57 -10.67 -31.67
C GLU A 24 -27.88 -9.33 -32.34
N ILE A 25 -28.87 -8.57 -31.87
CA ILE A 25 -29.30 -7.30 -32.50
C ILE A 25 -28.18 -6.25 -32.39
N LYS A 26 -28.00 -5.45 -33.45
CA LYS A 26 -27.03 -4.35 -33.47
C LYS A 26 -27.54 -3.16 -32.68
N VAL A 27 -26.63 -2.28 -32.26
CA VAL A 27 -26.97 -1.04 -31.54
C VAL A 27 -27.87 -0.12 -32.38
N ALA A 28 -27.65 -0.07 -33.70
CA ALA A 28 -28.48 0.71 -34.61
C ALA A 28 -29.91 0.16 -34.66
N ASP A 29 -30.05 -1.15 -34.86
CA ASP A 29 -31.35 -1.83 -34.93
C ASP A 29 -32.11 -1.71 -33.58
N LEU A 30 -31.44 -1.85 -32.43
CA LEU A 30 -32.05 -1.62 -31.11
C LEU A 30 -32.60 -0.20 -30.98
N ARG A 31 -31.86 0.82 -31.47
CA ARG A 31 -32.34 2.21 -31.46
C ARG A 31 -33.57 2.36 -32.34
N GLU A 32 -33.57 1.74 -33.50
CA GLU A 32 -34.70 1.78 -34.43
C GLU A 32 -35.94 1.11 -33.84
N ILE A 33 -35.79 -0.05 -33.19
CA ILE A 33 -36.88 -0.74 -32.47
C ILE A 33 -37.45 0.16 -31.38
N ILE A 34 -36.60 0.77 -30.54
CA ILE A 34 -37.06 1.69 -29.49
C ILE A 34 -37.80 2.89 -30.09
N LEU A 35 -37.22 3.54 -31.12
CA LEU A 35 -37.84 4.69 -31.81
C LEU A 35 -39.16 4.31 -32.51
N GLY A 36 -39.26 3.07 -32.99
CA GLY A 36 -40.42 2.52 -33.68
C GLY A 36 -41.53 2.03 -32.75
N SER A 37 -41.20 1.76 -31.48
CA SER A 37 -42.11 1.21 -30.48
C SER A 37 -43.31 2.13 -30.20
N LYS A 38 -44.42 1.52 -29.77
CA LYS A 38 -45.58 2.29 -29.30
C LYS A 38 -45.24 3.12 -28.07
N ALA A 39 -44.40 2.60 -27.17
CA ALA A 39 -44.01 3.29 -25.95
C ALA A 39 -43.30 4.62 -26.24
N TYR A 40 -42.30 4.61 -27.14
CA TYR A 40 -41.58 5.82 -27.51
C TYR A 40 -42.45 6.82 -28.30
N LYS A 41 -43.42 6.34 -29.09
CA LYS A 41 -44.37 7.22 -29.81
C LYS A 41 -45.40 7.84 -28.89
N ASN A 42 -45.83 7.12 -27.85
CA ASN A 42 -46.79 7.61 -26.86
C ASN A 42 -46.13 8.57 -25.88
N ASP A 43 -44.96 8.21 -25.36
CA ASP A 43 -44.23 8.98 -24.36
C ASP A 43 -42.71 8.88 -24.58
N PRO A 44 -42.15 9.69 -25.50
CA PRO A 44 -40.72 9.72 -25.75
C PRO A 44 -39.93 10.28 -24.57
N GLU A 45 -40.55 11.11 -23.72
CA GLU A 45 -39.90 11.71 -22.55
C GLU A 45 -39.62 10.65 -21.50
N SER A 46 -40.59 9.79 -21.19
CA SER A 46 -40.42 8.69 -20.24
C SER A 46 -39.34 7.70 -20.69
N VAL A 47 -39.33 7.30 -21.97
CA VAL A 47 -38.28 6.40 -22.49
C VAL A 47 -36.90 7.06 -22.42
N ASN A 48 -36.82 8.35 -22.71
CA ASN A 48 -35.57 9.10 -22.62
C ASN A 48 -35.10 9.29 -21.16
N ASN A 49 -36.03 9.52 -20.24
CA ASN A 49 -35.77 9.61 -18.80
C ASN A 49 -35.30 8.26 -18.24
N PHE A 50 -35.92 7.16 -18.66
CA PHE A 50 -35.50 5.81 -18.27
C PHE A 50 -34.09 5.49 -18.79
N LEU A 51 -33.81 5.79 -20.06
CA LEU A 51 -32.47 5.62 -20.63
C LEU A 51 -31.44 6.49 -19.91
N SER A 52 -31.79 7.73 -19.59
CA SER A 52 -30.93 8.64 -18.83
C SER A 52 -30.67 8.11 -17.41
N SER A 53 -31.69 7.60 -16.73
CA SER A 53 -31.58 6.99 -15.41
C SER A 53 -30.65 5.78 -15.41
N ILE A 54 -30.73 4.91 -16.42
CA ILE A 54 -29.83 3.76 -16.58
C ILE A 54 -28.38 4.22 -16.80
N VAL A 55 -28.17 5.16 -17.72
CA VAL A 55 -26.84 5.71 -18.03
C VAL A 55 -26.21 6.36 -16.79
N GLU A 56 -26.99 7.13 -16.03
CA GLU A 56 -26.54 7.74 -14.78
C GLU A 56 -26.28 6.72 -13.67
N ALA A 57 -27.15 5.73 -13.48
CA ALA A 57 -26.98 4.69 -12.47
C ALA A 57 -25.68 3.90 -12.71
N ARG A 58 -25.35 3.66 -13.98
CA ARG A 58 -24.08 3.06 -14.38
C ARG A 58 -22.89 3.97 -14.11
N LYS A 59 -22.97 5.25 -14.48
CA LYS A 59 -21.93 6.25 -14.20
C LYS A 59 -21.63 6.34 -12.69
N ARG A 60 -22.66 6.34 -11.86
CA ARG A 60 -22.52 6.35 -10.39
C ARG A 60 -21.88 5.08 -9.84
N LYS A 61 -22.17 3.90 -10.41
CA LYS A 61 -21.53 2.64 -10.01
C LYS A 61 -20.05 2.60 -10.38
N GLU A 62 -19.68 3.14 -11.53
CA GLU A 62 -18.29 3.22 -12.01
C GLU A 62 -17.45 4.16 -11.10
N GLU A 63 -17.98 5.34 -10.75
CA GLU A 63 -17.32 6.25 -9.80
C GLU A 63 -17.13 5.63 -8.39
N GLN A 64 -18.02 4.74 -7.98
CA GLN A 64 -17.95 4.05 -6.69
C GLN A 64 -16.94 2.90 -6.69
N SER A 65 -16.81 2.15 -7.79
CA SER A 65 -15.81 1.08 -7.91
C SER A 65 -14.39 1.64 -7.95
N ASP A 66 -14.18 2.74 -8.67
CA ASP A 66 -12.86 3.33 -8.86
C ASP A 66 -12.28 3.88 -7.54
N ASN A 67 -13.15 4.46 -6.69
CA ASN A 67 -12.75 4.88 -5.35
C ASN A 67 -12.37 3.71 -4.45
N LEU A 68 -13.11 2.60 -4.51
CA LEU A 68 -12.86 1.44 -3.66
C LEU A 68 -11.54 0.73 -4.02
N GLU A 69 -11.26 0.59 -5.32
CA GLU A 69 -9.99 0.03 -5.80
C GLU A 69 -8.79 0.89 -5.43
N PHE A 70 -8.88 2.21 -5.59
CA PHE A 70 -7.80 3.11 -5.24
C PHE A 70 -7.49 3.11 -3.74
N VAL A 71 -8.52 3.05 -2.88
CA VAL A 71 -8.35 2.94 -1.42
C VAL A 71 -7.72 1.60 -1.05
N LYS A 72 -8.13 0.50 -1.69
CA LYS A 72 -7.56 -0.83 -1.45
C LYS A 72 -6.09 -0.89 -1.84
N ILE A 73 -5.72 -0.37 -3.01
CA ILE A 73 -4.33 -0.31 -3.49
C ILE A 73 -3.46 0.54 -2.53
N LYS A 74 -3.97 1.69 -2.07
CA LYS A 74 -3.25 2.53 -1.10
C LYS A 74 -3.01 1.83 0.23
N LEU A 75 -4.03 1.15 0.76
CA LEU A 75 -3.95 0.41 2.01
C LEU A 75 -2.93 -0.73 1.91
N GLU A 76 -2.98 -1.49 0.82
CA GLU A 76 -2.09 -2.63 0.58
C GLU A 76 -0.64 -2.17 0.42
N LYS A 77 -0.40 -1.07 -0.31
CA LYS A 77 0.93 -0.46 -0.43
C LYS A 77 1.50 -0.03 0.92
N ALA A 78 0.71 0.67 1.75
CA ALA A 78 1.15 1.13 3.07
C ALA A 78 1.49 -0.04 4.01
N LYS A 79 0.71 -1.13 3.94
CA LYS A 79 0.96 -2.33 4.74
C LYS A 79 2.23 -3.07 4.30
N LEU A 80 2.54 -3.06 3.00
CA LEU A 80 3.73 -3.69 2.45
C LEU A 80 5.00 -2.89 2.81
N GLU A 81 4.91 -1.56 2.73
CA GLU A 81 5.99 -0.63 3.10
C GLU A 81 6.33 -0.74 4.60
N ALA A 82 5.32 -0.80 5.48
CA ALA A 82 5.55 -0.99 6.91
C ALA A 82 6.22 -2.33 7.26
N GLN A 83 5.91 -3.40 6.53
CA GLN A 83 6.56 -4.71 6.73
C GLN A 83 8.03 -4.70 6.29
N LEU A 84 8.33 -4.07 5.14
CA LEU A 84 9.70 -3.92 4.65
C LEU A 84 10.57 -3.08 5.58
N GLU A 85 10.02 -2.02 6.16
CA GLU A 85 10.71 -1.17 7.14
C GLU A 85 11.07 -1.96 8.41
N LEU A 86 10.11 -2.73 8.95
CA LEU A 86 10.35 -3.58 10.12
C LEU A 86 11.39 -4.68 9.85
N GLU A 87 11.33 -5.30 8.67
CA GLU A 87 12.30 -6.32 8.26
C GLU A 87 13.70 -5.73 8.10
N ARG A 88 13.84 -4.54 7.51
CA ARG A 88 15.11 -3.82 7.43
C ARG A 88 15.68 -3.49 8.79
N ILE A 89 14.87 -2.95 9.71
CA ILE A 89 15.31 -2.63 11.07
C ILE A 89 15.74 -3.89 11.81
N SER A 90 15.03 -5.01 11.63
CA SER A 90 15.36 -6.30 12.23
C SER A 90 16.69 -6.86 11.71
N LEU A 91 16.90 -6.82 10.39
CA LEU A 91 18.12 -7.31 9.75
C LEU A 91 19.34 -6.44 10.10
N GLU A 92 19.16 -5.12 10.20
CA GLU A 92 20.20 -4.19 10.64
C GLU A 92 20.59 -4.44 12.10
N LYS A 93 19.61 -4.66 12.99
CA LYS A 93 19.86 -5.06 14.39
C LYS A 93 20.61 -6.39 14.49
N ALA A 94 20.21 -7.40 13.73
CA ALA A 94 20.88 -8.70 13.74
C ALA A 94 22.31 -8.64 13.20
N LYS A 95 22.59 -7.77 12.23
CA LYS A 95 23.93 -7.57 11.69
C LYS A 95 24.86 -6.87 12.69
N VAL A 96 24.34 -5.95 13.51
CA VAL A 96 25.08 -5.32 14.61
C VAL A 96 25.35 -6.31 15.76
N GLU A 97 24.44 -7.26 16.02
CA GLU A 97 24.60 -8.28 17.06
C GLU A 97 25.68 -9.33 16.71
N SER A 98 25.93 -9.61 15.42
CA SER A 98 26.93 -10.59 14.98
C SER A 98 28.41 -10.21 15.22
N VAL A 99 28.71 -9.03 15.76
CA VAL A 99 30.07 -8.62 16.19
C VAL A 99 30.37 -9.04 17.63
N ARG A 100 29.40 -9.62 18.36
CA ARG A 100 29.63 -10.09 19.72
C ARG A 100 29.13 -11.53 19.85
N ILE A 101 30.09 -12.46 19.87
CA ILE A 101 30.17 -13.68 20.69
C ILE A 101 30.91 -14.74 19.87
N ASP A 102 32.22 -14.86 20.10
CA ASP A 102 32.89 -16.16 20.05
C ASP A 102 32.59 -16.87 21.40
N PRO A 103 31.95 -18.05 21.39
CA PRO A 103 31.80 -18.88 22.58
C PRO A 103 32.86 -19.98 22.55
N ASP A 104 33.84 -19.96 23.45
CA ASP A 104 34.55 -21.19 23.76
C ASP A 104 34.75 -21.37 25.27
N ALA A 105 34.50 -22.61 25.67
CA ALA A 105 34.26 -23.05 27.02
C ALA A 105 35.57 -23.19 27.80
N SER A 106 35.64 -22.58 28.99
CA SER A 106 36.05 -23.28 30.22
C SER A 106 36.29 -22.28 31.36
N SER A 107 35.55 -22.51 32.44
CA SER A 107 35.96 -22.40 33.86
C SER A 107 36.53 -21.07 34.39
N ALA A 108 36.03 -20.72 35.58
CA ALA A 108 36.54 -19.75 36.56
C ALA A 108 36.19 -18.29 36.22
N SER A 109 35.14 -17.77 36.85
CA SER A 109 35.22 -17.01 38.11
C SER A 109 35.67 -15.57 37.90
N GLY A 110 34.82 -14.64 38.32
CA GLY A 110 35.24 -13.29 38.67
C GLY A 110 34.79 -12.24 37.67
N ASP A 111 33.81 -11.46 38.10
CA ASP A 111 33.69 -10.04 37.82
C ASP A 111 35.03 -9.35 37.48
N GLY A 112 35.09 -8.59 36.39
CA GLY A 112 36.29 -7.89 35.96
C GLY A 112 36.03 -6.97 34.77
N ASN A 113 35.05 -6.07 34.88
CA ASN A 113 35.28 -4.69 35.28
C ASN A 113 36.15 -3.91 34.27
N SER A 114 35.49 -3.00 33.57
CA SER A 114 35.99 -1.93 32.68
C SER A 114 37.12 -1.04 33.25
N PHE A 115 37.59 -1.32 34.48
CA PHE A 115 38.61 -0.55 35.20
C PHE A 115 40.06 -0.85 34.77
N ASN A 116 40.31 -1.99 34.12
CA ASN A 116 41.67 -2.40 33.74
C ASN A 116 42.35 -1.45 32.72
N CYS A 117 41.59 -0.70 31.93
CA CYS A 117 42.16 0.24 30.95
C CYS A 117 42.79 1.46 31.63
N VAL A 118 42.14 2.01 32.67
CA VAL A 118 42.62 3.19 33.40
C VAL A 118 43.78 2.81 34.33
N GLU A 119 43.73 1.65 34.97
CA GLU A 119 44.80 1.20 35.87
C GLU A 119 46.09 0.85 35.12
N ASN A 120 46.01 0.23 33.94
CA ASN A 120 47.18 0.02 33.09
C ASN A 120 47.78 1.35 32.60
N TYR A 121 46.95 2.35 32.29
CA TYR A 121 47.43 3.68 31.92
C TYR A 121 48.13 4.37 33.10
N ILE A 122 47.54 4.35 34.30
CA ILE A 122 48.15 4.91 35.52
C ILE A 122 49.46 4.20 35.86
N HIS A 123 49.51 2.87 35.71
CA HIS A 123 50.72 2.10 35.96
C HIS A 123 51.85 2.46 34.97
N SER A 124 51.52 2.53 33.68
CA SER A 124 52.47 2.95 32.64
C SER A 124 53.04 4.35 32.91
N VAL A 125 52.19 5.33 33.23
CA VAL A 125 52.63 6.69 33.55
C VAL A 125 53.53 6.73 34.80
N ARG A 126 53.22 5.97 35.85
CA ARG A 126 54.07 5.89 37.05
C ARG A 126 55.47 5.36 36.74
N THR A 127 55.58 4.37 35.85
CA THR A 127 56.87 3.77 35.48
C THR A 127 57.77 4.69 34.65
N LEU A 128 57.22 5.75 34.03
CA LEU A 128 57.99 6.72 33.24
C LEU A 128 58.59 7.86 34.08
N THR A 129 58.43 7.85 35.40
CA THR A 129 58.94 8.93 36.26
C THR A 129 60.43 8.74 36.55
N LEU A 130 61.27 9.69 36.13
CA LEU A 130 62.69 9.70 36.45
C LEU A 130 62.91 10.07 37.93
N PRO A 131 63.77 9.35 38.68
CA PRO A 131 64.07 9.69 40.06
C PRO A 131 64.78 11.06 40.14
N ILE A 132 64.25 11.95 40.98
CA ILE A 132 64.88 13.25 41.26
C ILE A 132 66.15 12.99 42.08
N PRO A 133 67.34 13.40 41.62
CA PRO A 133 68.56 13.28 42.40
C PRO A 133 68.41 14.07 43.71
N LYS A 134 68.55 13.38 44.84
CA LYS A 134 68.61 14.06 46.15
C LYS A 134 69.89 14.88 46.18
N ARG A 135 69.79 16.20 46.35
CA ARG A 135 70.95 17.01 46.72
C ARG A 135 71.39 16.52 48.10
N ALA A 136 72.66 16.16 48.24
CA ALA A 136 73.25 15.97 49.55
C ALA A 136 73.22 17.33 50.25
N GLU A 137 72.45 17.42 51.33
CA GLU A 137 72.55 18.57 52.24
C GLU A 137 73.87 18.45 52.99
N GLY A 138 74.71 19.49 52.86
CA GLY A 138 75.96 19.66 53.60
C GLY A 138 75.84 20.89 54.50
#